data_AF-A0A9D8V7W2-F1
#
_entry.id   AF-A0A9D8V7W2-F1
#
_cell.length_a   1.000
_cell.length_b   1.000
_cell.length_c   1.000
_cell.angle_alpha   90.00
_cell.angle_beta   90.00
_cell.angle_gamma   90.00
#
_symmetry.space_group_name_H-M   'P 1'
#
loop_
_entity.id
_entity.type
_entity.pdbx_description
1 polymer ?
#
loop_
_entity_poly.entity_id
_entity_poly.type
_entity_poly.pdbx_seq_one_letter_code
_entity_poly.pdbx_strand_id
1 'polypeptide(L)'
;MTATTFHQRVDAYRHRVEQVIVGFLDRRFEAGSGKNERLESAVRYAANTTGKRIRALLSYATAEALSLSADVADQPAAAIELLHIYSLVHDDLPAMDDDDLRRGQPTVHKQFDEATAVLVGDALLTYAFELLSEGDIDPGVRIQWVSQLSRAGGAQGMINGQAVDLEGETRVLSLEELKHMHRQKSGALIEASIDMVAAAAEPTFRECLQGFGHHIGLAFQIRDDILDVQGTTEELGKPQGSDTDNNKSTFVSLLGLNAAHDVMHEELQVAKDQLDRLEALGQTVEGLRWVSDYIIHRRN
;
A
#
# COMPACT_ATOMS: atom_id res chain seq x y z
N MET A 1 25.39 12.40 -20.08
CA MET A 1 25.10 11.96 -18.70
C MET A 1 24.23 10.73 -18.83
N THR A 2 24.68 9.56 -18.39
CA THR A 2 23.82 8.37 -18.33
C THR A 2 22.66 8.68 -17.39
N ALA A 3 21.42 8.51 -17.83
CA ALA A 3 20.27 8.65 -16.95
C ALA A 3 20.49 7.73 -15.75
N THR A 4 20.34 8.27 -14.53
CA THR A 4 20.30 7.46 -13.31
C THR A 4 19.22 6.38 -13.47
N THR A 5 19.43 5.19 -12.94
CA THR A 5 18.41 4.13 -12.95
C THR A 5 17.35 4.39 -11.87
N PHE A 6 16.17 3.78 -11.97
CA PHE A 6 15.15 3.89 -10.94
C PHE A 6 15.67 3.42 -9.58
N HIS A 7 16.45 2.33 -9.56
CA HIS A 7 17.10 1.81 -8.34
C HIS A 7 17.88 2.89 -7.59
N GLN A 8 18.62 3.75 -8.31
CA GLN A 8 19.41 4.83 -7.73
C GLN A 8 18.55 5.98 -7.16
N ARG A 9 17.26 6.06 -7.53
CA ARG A 9 16.31 7.06 -7.03
C ARG A 9 15.40 6.55 -5.91
N VAL A 10 15.36 5.24 -5.65
CA VAL A 10 14.45 4.63 -4.65
C VAL A 10 14.56 5.31 -3.28
N ASP A 11 15.77 5.48 -2.76
CA ASP A 11 15.96 6.10 -1.45
C ASP A 11 15.60 7.58 -1.44
N ALA A 12 15.81 8.28 -2.57
CA ALA A 12 15.38 9.66 -2.74
C ALA A 12 13.85 9.77 -2.72
N TYR A 13 13.13 8.85 -3.37
CA TYR A 13 11.66 8.81 -3.35
C TYR A 13 11.08 8.43 -1.98
N ARG A 14 11.72 7.49 -1.28
CA ARG A 14 11.35 7.16 0.11
C ARG A 14 11.50 8.37 1.03
N HIS A 15 12.65 9.03 0.95
CA HIS A 15 12.88 10.24 1.73
C HIS A 15 11.90 11.35 1.35
N ARG A 16 11.60 11.51 0.05
CA ARG A 16 10.66 12.52 -0.44
C ARG A 16 9.26 12.33 0.16
N VAL A 17 8.67 11.12 0.07
CA VAL A 17 7.33 10.89 0.63
C VAL A 17 7.32 11.06 2.15
N GLU A 18 8.39 10.70 2.85
CA GLU A 18 8.53 10.94 4.29
C GLU A 18 8.51 12.44 4.61
N GLN A 19 9.23 13.26 3.85
CA GLN A 19 9.20 14.73 4.01
C GLN A 19 7.82 15.31 3.73
N VAL A 20 7.08 14.79 2.74
CA VAL A 20 5.71 15.23 2.45
C VAL A 20 4.78 14.91 3.61
N ILE A 21 4.83 13.69 4.15
CA ILE A 21 4.02 13.24 5.29
C ILE A 21 4.36 14.08 6.53
N VAL A 22 5.63 14.15 6.91
CA VAL A 22 6.08 14.88 8.11
C VAL A 22 5.72 16.35 8.01
N GLY A 23 6.04 17.00 6.88
CA GLY A 23 5.74 18.40 6.68
C GLY A 23 4.23 18.68 6.68
N PHE A 24 3.40 17.76 6.18
CA PHE A 24 1.95 17.89 6.27
C PHE A 24 1.46 17.81 7.72
N LEU A 25 1.89 16.80 8.47
CA LEU A 25 1.51 16.60 9.88
C LEU A 25 1.97 17.76 10.76
N ASP A 26 3.20 18.24 10.57
CA ASP A 26 3.74 19.41 11.30
C ASP A 26 2.83 20.62 11.15
N ARG A 27 2.45 20.96 9.92
CA ARG A 27 1.56 22.11 9.67
C ARG A 27 0.20 21.96 10.34
N ARG A 28 -0.37 20.75 10.39
CA ARG A 28 -1.68 20.51 11.05
C ARG A 28 -1.59 20.67 12.56
N PHE A 29 -0.57 20.12 13.19
CA PHE A 29 -0.39 20.22 14.64
C PHE A 29 0.07 21.61 15.09
N GLU A 30 0.75 22.38 14.23
CA GLU A 30 1.06 23.79 14.48
C GLU A 30 -0.16 24.70 14.38
N ALA A 31 -1.03 24.48 13.38
CA ALA A 31 -2.18 25.34 13.10
C ALA A 31 -3.38 25.11 14.04
N GLY A 32 -3.47 23.99 14.74
CA GLY A 32 -4.62 23.63 15.57
C GLY A 32 -4.72 24.41 16.89
N SER A 33 -5.87 25.03 17.16
CA SER A 33 -6.23 25.52 18.51
C SER A 33 -6.74 24.36 19.37
N GLY A 34 -6.10 24.06 20.51
CA GLY A 34 -6.49 22.95 21.40
C GLY A 34 -5.66 21.68 21.20
N LYS A 35 -4.33 21.81 21.24
CA LYS A 35 -3.37 20.71 21.04
C LYS A 35 -3.60 19.59 22.06
N ASN A 36 -3.90 18.39 21.57
CA ASN A 36 -3.78 17.17 22.36
C ASN A 36 -2.40 16.57 22.10
N GLU A 37 -1.45 16.84 22.99
CA GLU A 37 -0.05 16.41 22.86
C GLU A 37 0.09 14.87 22.78
N ARG A 38 -0.81 14.13 23.42
CA ARG A 38 -0.83 12.66 23.38
C ARG A 38 -1.20 12.16 21.98
N LEU A 39 -2.27 12.71 21.39
CA LEU A 39 -2.68 12.35 20.02
C LEU A 39 -1.60 12.74 19.01
N GLU A 40 -1.03 13.94 19.13
CA GLU A 40 0.07 14.36 18.26
C GLU A 40 1.25 13.39 18.34
N SER A 41 1.69 13.05 19.56
CA SER A 41 2.79 12.10 19.76
C SER A 41 2.48 10.72 19.17
N ALA A 42 1.25 10.24 19.31
CA ALA A 42 0.83 8.94 18.80
C ALA A 42 0.70 8.89 17.28
N VAL A 43 0.18 9.96 16.64
CA VAL A 43 0.13 10.10 15.18
C VAL A 43 1.55 10.15 14.61
N ARG A 44 2.45 10.91 15.23
CA ARG A 44 3.86 10.98 14.83
C ARG A 44 4.56 9.63 15.00
N TYR A 45 4.29 8.93 16.10
CA TYR A 45 4.82 7.58 16.34
C TYR A 45 4.41 6.62 15.22
N ALA A 46 3.13 6.55 14.88
CA ALA A 46 2.63 5.70 13.79
C ALA A 46 3.22 6.08 12.42
N ALA A 47 3.30 7.38 12.11
CA ALA A 47 3.82 7.87 10.83
C ALA A 47 5.33 7.65 10.65
N ASN A 48 6.09 7.69 11.74
CA ASN A 48 7.54 7.55 11.75
C ASN A 48 8.03 6.09 11.61
N THR A 49 7.11 5.13 11.53
CA THR A 49 7.46 3.71 11.38
C THR A 49 8.11 3.47 10.01
N THR A 50 9.39 3.08 9.99
CA THR A 50 10.14 2.77 8.77
C THR A 50 9.43 1.71 7.95
N GLY A 51 9.25 1.92 6.65
CA GLY A 51 8.59 0.97 5.76
C GLY A 51 9.23 0.95 4.38
N LYS A 52 8.92 -0.08 3.57
CA LYS A 52 9.48 -0.19 2.21
C LYS A 52 8.95 0.89 1.25
N ARG A 53 7.83 1.53 1.63
CA ARG A 53 7.09 2.55 0.87
C ARG A 53 6.74 2.09 -0.55
N ILE A 54 6.34 0.82 -0.71
CA ILE A 54 6.07 0.23 -2.04
C ILE A 54 4.96 0.98 -2.76
N ARG A 55 3.91 1.39 -2.04
CA ARG A 55 2.78 2.15 -2.62
C ARG A 55 3.23 3.52 -3.10
N ALA A 56 4.04 4.24 -2.30
CA ALA A 56 4.65 5.49 -2.76
C ALA A 56 5.60 5.29 -3.96
N LEU A 57 6.41 4.23 -3.95
CA LEU A 57 7.32 3.92 -5.08
C LEU A 57 6.54 3.62 -6.37
N LEU A 58 5.39 2.95 -6.28
CA LEU A 58 4.48 2.78 -7.42
C LEU A 58 3.98 4.14 -7.93
N SER A 59 3.53 5.04 -7.04
CA SER A 59 3.10 6.38 -7.44
C SER A 59 4.21 7.15 -8.17
N TYR A 60 5.45 7.15 -7.65
CA TYR A 60 6.57 7.81 -8.31
C TYR A 60 6.99 7.13 -9.63
N ALA A 61 7.00 5.80 -9.67
CA ALA A 61 7.26 5.05 -10.90
C ALA A 61 6.20 5.32 -11.98
N THR A 62 4.94 5.47 -11.59
CA THR A 62 3.84 5.85 -12.50
C THR A 62 4.02 7.27 -13.01
N ALA A 63 4.43 8.23 -12.17
CA ALA A 63 4.74 9.59 -12.62
C ALA A 63 5.88 9.61 -13.64
N GLU A 64 6.97 8.88 -13.38
CA GLU A 64 8.06 8.74 -14.36
C GLU A 64 7.58 8.12 -15.67
N ALA A 65 6.78 7.05 -15.59
CA ALA A 65 6.27 6.37 -16.77
C ALA A 65 5.41 7.28 -17.64
N LEU A 66 4.70 8.22 -17.03
CA LEU A 66 3.83 9.20 -17.69
C LEU A 66 4.52 10.53 -17.99
N SER A 67 5.84 10.63 -17.78
CA SER A 67 6.62 11.86 -17.93
C SER A 67 6.10 13.05 -17.11
N LEU A 68 5.50 12.78 -15.95
CA LEU A 68 5.01 13.77 -15.00
C LEU A 68 6.11 14.18 -14.01
N SER A 69 6.03 15.41 -13.47
CA SER A 69 6.89 15.80 -12.34
C SER A 69 6.62 14.93 -11.13
N ALA A 70 7.66 14.64 -10.34
CA ALA A 70 7.51 13.98 -9.04
C ALA A 70 6.57 14.75 -8.10
N ASP A 71 6.45 16.09 -8.25
CA ASP A 71 5.53 16.92 -7.47
C ASP A 71 4.06 16.49 -7.66
N VAL A 72 3.70 15.95 -8.83
CA VAL A 72 2.34 15.45 -9.11
C VAL A 72 2.04 14.16 -8.34
N ALA A 73 3.08 13.36 -8.04
CA ALA A 73 2.94 12.11 -7.29
C ALA A 73 3.01 12.29 -5.78
N ASP A 74 3.50 13.42 -5.26
CA ASP A 74 3.73 13.59 -3.82
C ASP A 74 2.47 13.43 -2.98
N GLN A 75 1.39 14.12 -3.36
CA GLN A 75 0.13 14.04 -2.60
C GLN A 75 -0.51 12.64 -2.70
N PRO A 76 -0.66 12.02 -3.89
CA PRO A 76 -1.09 10.62 -3.99
C PRO A 76 -0.23 9.65 -3.19
N ALA A 77 1.10 9.76 -3.28
CA ALA A 77 2.06 8.87 -2.63
C ALA A 77 1.99 8.98 -1.10
N ALA A 78 1.90 10.21 -0.57
CA ALA A 78 1.78 10.42 0.86
C ALA A 78 0.39 10.05 1.39
N ALA A 79 -0.68 10.35 0.63
CA ALA A 79 -2.03 10.00 1.04
C ALA A 79 -2.25 8.48 1.10
N ILE A 80 -1.76 7.73 0.12
CA ILE A 80 -1.87 6.26 0.14
C ILE A 80 -1.04 5.63 1.26
N GLU A 81 0.10 6.23 1.62
CA GLU A 81 0.92 5.79 2.75
C GLU A 81 0.26 6.13 4.09
N LEU A 82 -0.34 7.32 4.26
CA LEU A 82 -1.16 7.64 5.44
C LEU A 82 -2.32 6.65 5.59
N LEU A 83 -2.96 6.32 4.46
CA LEU A 83 -4.03 5.35 4.42
C LEU A 83 -3.54 3.97 4.87
N HIS A 84 -2.43 3.51 4.29
CA HIS A 84 -1.82 2.24 4.66
C HIS A 84 -1.37 2.20 6.14
N ILE A 85 -0.82 3.29 6.67
CA ILE A 85 -0.42 3.34 8.09
C ILE A 85 -1.66 3.21 8.98
N TYR A 86 -2.76 3.91 8.68
CA TYR A 86 -3.99 3.75 9.47
C TYR A 86 -4.42 2.28 9.49
N SER A 87 -4.39 1.62 8.32
CA SER A 87 -4.90 0.27 8.20
C SER A 87 -4.15 -0.66 9.14
N LEU A 88 -2.83 -0.54 9.20
CA LEU A 88 -1.97 -1.30 10.11
C LEU A 88 -2.25 -0.99 11.59
N VAL A 89 -2.43 0.30 11.94
CA VAL A 89 -2.72 0.69 13.32
C VAL A 89 -4.01 0.05 13.83
N HIS A 90 -5.03 -0.06 12.97
CA HIS A 90 -6.28 -0.72 13.31
C HIS A 90 -6.18 -2.25 13.25
N ASP A 91 -5.45 -2.82 12.29
CA ASP A 91 -5.17 -4.26 12.19
C ASP A 91 -4.52 -4.80 13.46
N ASP A 92 -3.62 -4.02 14.07
CA ASP A 92 -2.90 -4.37 15.29
C ASP A 92 -3.75 -4.36 16.57
N LEU A 93 -5.01 -3.92 16.53
CA LEU A 93 -5.83 -3.83 17.75
C LEU A 93 -6.19 -5.23 18.30
N PRO A 94 -6.46 -5.36 19.62
CA PRO A 94 -6.86 -6.64 20.21
C PRO A 94 -8.15 -7.27 19.64
N ALA A 95 -9.01 -6.45 19.04
CA ALA A 95 -10.23 -6.93 18.38
C ALA A 95 -10.00 -7.41 16.93
N MET A 96 -8.77 -7.29 16.43
CA MET A 96 -8.32 -7.62 15.07
C MET A 96 -7.22 -8.68 15.18
N ASP A 97 -5.98 -8.42 14.73
CA ASP A 97 -4.88 -9.41 14.80
C ASP A 97 -4.22 -9.50 16.20
N ASP A 98 -4.51 -8.57 17.13
CA ASP A 98 -3.93 -8.51 18.49
C ASP A 98 -2.38 -8.53 18.52
N ASP A 99 -1.75 -7.87 17.54
CA ASP A 99 -0.29 -7.83 17.41
C ASP A 99 0.37 -6.90 18.44
N ASP A 100 1.33 -7.44 19.21
CA ASP A 100 2.12 -6.67 20.18
C ASP A 100 3.23 -5.81 19.52
N LEU A 101 3.75 -6.28 18.38
CA LEU A 101 4.90 -5.69 17.69
C LEU A 101 4.62 -5.52 16.20
N ARG A 102 5.06 -4.39 15.64
CA ARG A 102 5.09 -4.14 14.20
C ARG A 102 6.44 -3.56 13.80
N ARG A 103 7.11 -4.24 12.86
CA ARG A 103 8.45 -3.86 12.35
C ARG A 103 9.48 -3.70 13.47
N GLY A 104 9.41 -4.57 14.48
CA GLY A 104 10.30 -4.58 15.64
C GLY A 104 10.06 -3.48 16.67
N GLN A 105 8.96 -2.72 16.57
CA GLN A 105 8.53 -1.71 17.53
C GLN A 105 7.18 -2.07 18.15
N PRO A 106 6.87 -1.64 19.38
CA PRO A 106 5.54 -1.80 19.96
C PRO A 106 4.45 -1.23 19.05
N THR A 107 3.34 -1.94 18.88
CA THR A 107 2.18 -1.39 18.16
C THR A 107 1.60 -0.19 18.91
N VAL A 108 0.82 0.65 18.23
CA VAL A 108 0.33 1.92 18.81
C VAL A 108 -0.47 1.67 20.09
N HIS A 109 -1.28 0.61 20.12
CA HIS A 109 -2.10 0.28 21.28
C HIS A 109 -1.27 -0.18 22.48
N LYS A 110 -0.10 -0.82 22.24
CA LYS A 110 0.85 -1.17 23.30
C LYS A 110 1.67 0.02 23.79
N GLN A 111 2.08 0.91 22.89
CA GLN A 111 2.87 2.09 23.23
C GLN A 111 2.05 3.15 23.96
N PHE A 112 0.74 3.24 23.66
CA PHE A 112 -0.17 4.22 24.23
C PHE A 112 -1.33 3.53 24.97
N ASP A 113 -2.44 3.29 24.25
CA ASP A 113 -3.60 2.52 24.67
C ASP A 113 -4.51 2.27 23.45
N GLU A 114 -5.51 1.39 23.57
CA GLU A 114 -6.45 1.06 22.50
C GLU A 114 -7.24 2.28 22.00
N ALA A 115 -7.72 3.13 22.92
CA ALA A 115 -8.50 4.31 22.55
C ALA A 115 -7.68 5.30 21.70
N THR A 116 -6.40 5.49 22.05
CA THR A 116 -5.45 6.30 21.31
C THR A 116 -5.18 5.68 19.94
N ALA A 117 -4.99 4.37 19.86
CA ALA A 117 -4.77 3.68 18.58
C ALA A 117 -5.96 3.83 17.62
N VAL A 118 -7.19 3.70 18.12
CA VAL A 118 -8.41 3.96 17.32
C VAL A 118 -8.38 5.39 16.76
N LEU A 119 -8.17 6.39 17.63
CA LEU A 119 -8.15 7.81 17.23
C LEU A 119 -6.98 8.14 16.28
N VAL A 120 -5.83 7.49 16.42
CA VAL A 120 -4.70 7.65 15.49
C VAL A 120 -5.07 7.14 14.11
N GLY A 121 -5.69 5.95 14.01
CA GLY A 121 -6.14 5.45 12.72
C GLY A 121 -7.20 6.36 12.09
N ASP A 122 -8.18 6.84 12.86
CA ASP A 122 -9.20 7.79 12.37
C ASP A 122 -8.58 9.11 11.87
N ALA A 123 -7.58 9.63 12.58
CA ALA A 123 -6.87 10.84 12.20
C ALA A 123 -6.08 10.63 10.90
N LEU A 124 -5.30 9.54 10.79
CA LEU A 124 -4.50 9.23 9.60
C LEU A 124 -5.39 9.00 8.35
N LEU A 125 -6.50 8.28 8.51
CA LEU A 125 -7.51 8.11 7.48
C LEU A 125 -8.04 9.47 7.00
N THR A 126 -8.43 10.34 7.93
CA THR A 126 -8.97 11.67 7.62
C THR A 126 -7.92 12.56 6.94
N TYR A 127 -6.69 12.54 7.44
CA TYR A 127 -5.56 13.28 6.89
C TYR A 127 -5.19 12.86 5.47
N ALA A 128 -5.35 11.60 5.10
CA ALA A 128 -5.13 11.16 3.74
C ALA A 128 -6.04 11.91 2.74
N PHE A 129 -7.31 12.13 3.08
CA PHE A 129 -8.24 12.89 2.24
C PHE A 129 -8.00 14.40 2.28
N GLU A 130 -7.70 14.95 3.46
CA GLU A 130 -7.35 16.37 3.60
C GLU A 130 -6.12 16.70 2.73
N LEU A 131 -5.09 15.86 2.76
CA LEU A 131 -3.89 16.01 1.95
C LEU A 131 -4.18 16.04 0.44
N LEU A 132 -5.08 15.18 -0.06
CA LEU A 132 -5.48 15.18 -1.48
C LEU A 132 -6.34 16.38 -1.88
N SER A 133 -7.02 17.01 -0.92
CA SER A 133 -7.97 18.09 -1.19
C SER A 133 -7.31 19.46 -1.38
N GLU A 134 -6.03 19.60 -1.03
CA GLU A 134 -5.29 20.87 -1.06
C GLU A 134 -4.28 20.96 -2.21
N GLY A 135 -3.62 22.12 -2.36
CA GLY A 135 -2.54 22.33 -3.32
C GLY A 135 -2.95 22.86 -4.70
N ASP A 136 -1.95 23.00 -5.57
CA ASP A 136 -2.04 23.68 -6.88
C ASP A 136 -2.32 22.74 -8.06
N ILE A 137 -2.76 21.51 -7.76
CA ILE A 137 -3.21 20.55 -8.78
C ILE A 137 -4.64 20.89 -9.22
N ASP A 138 -4.94 20.61 -10.49
CA ASP A 138 -6.28 20.78 -11.06
C ASP A 138 -7.36 20.18 -10.12
N PRO A 139 -8.39 20.96 -9.73
CA PRO A 139 -9.44 20.48 -8.84
C PRO A 139 -10.16 19.22 -9.34
N GLY A 140 -10.32 19.06 -10.65
CA GLY A 140 -10.93 17.87 -11.26
C GLY A 140 -10.07 16.61 -11.10
N VAL A 141 -8.74 16.76 -11.16
CA VAL A 141 -7.78 15.69 -10.83
C VAL A 141 -7.83 15.36 -9.34
N ARG A 142 -7.85 16.36 -8.44
CA ARG A 142 -7.98 16.12 -6.99
C ARG A 142 -9.27 15.41 -6.60
N ILE A 143 -10.40 15.74 -7.22
CA ILE A 143 -11.67 15.03 -7.02
C ILE A 143 -11.55 13.56 -7.46
N GLN A 144 -10.85 13.28 -8.57
CA GLN A 144 -10.57 11.91 -8.98
C GLN A 144 -9.72 11.18 -7.94
N TRP A 145 -8.67 11.81 -7.40
CA TRP A 145 -7.84 11.22 -6.34
C TRP A 145 -8.66 10.85 -5.10
N VAL A 146 -9.45 11.79 -4.58
CA VAL A 146 -10.32 11.55 -3.42
C VAL A 146 -11.30 10.41 -3.69
N SER A 147 -11.90 10.38 -4.88
CA SER A 147 -12.85 9.32 -5.29
C SER A 147 -12.18 7.95 -5.37
N GLN A 148 -10.99 7.87 -5.99
CA GLN A 148 -10.22 6.63 -6.11
C GLN A 148 -9.77 6.13 -4.74
N LEU A 149 -9.19 6.99 -3.90
CA LEU A 149 -8.76 6.64 -2.55
C LEU A 149 -9.94 6.19 -1.68
N SER A 150 -11.08 6.88 -1.77
CA SER A 150 -12.30 6.54 -1.01
C SER A 150 -12.86 5.17 -1.38
N ARG A 151 -12.90 4.83 -2.68
CA ARG A 151 -13.33 3.50 -3.13
C ARG A 151 -12.33 2.42 -2.70
N ALA A 152 -11.05 2.68 -2.89
CA ALA A 152 -9.99 1.72 -2.59
C ALA A 152 -9.84 1.43 -1.09
N GLY A 153 -9.94 2.46 -0.24
CA GLY A 153 -9.89 2.29 1.22
C GLY A 153 -11.23 1.92 1.85
N GLY A 154 -12.35 2.12 1.14
CA GLY A 154 -13.70 1.93 1.68
C GLY A 154 -14.25 0.51 1.56
N ALA A 155 -15.57 0.38 1.75
CA ALA A 155 -16.30 -0.89 1.69
C ALA A 155 -16.41 -1.52 0.28
N GLN A 156 -15.81 -0.92 -0.74
CA GLN A 156 -15.65 -1.53 -2.07
C GLN A 156 -14.22 -2.05 -2.31
N GLY A 157 -13.30 -1.78 -1.39
CA GLY A 157 -11.90 -2.16 -1.44
C GLY A 157 -11.43 -2.71 -0.09
N MET A 158 -10.39 -2.13 0.48
CA MET A 158 -9.63 -2.65 1.61
C MET A 158 -10.50 -3.05 2.81
N ILE A 159 -11.44 -2.20 3.24
CA ILE A 159 -12.29 -2.53 4.39
C ILE A 159 -13.14 -3.78 4.13
N ASN A 160 -13.65 -3.97 2.90
CA ASN A 160 -14.38 -5.19 2.57
C ASN A 160 -13.45 -6.41 2.53
N GLY A 161 -12.25 -6.25 1.97
CA GLY A 161 -11.24 -7.30 2.00
C GLY A 161 -10.88 -7.72 3.42
N GLN A 162 -10.73 -6.76 4.34
CA GLN A 162 -10.48 -7.03 5.75
C GLN A 162 -11.65 -7.76 6.41
N ALA A 163 -12.89 -7.36 6.14
CA ALA A 163 -14.07 -8.04 6.67
C ALA A 163 -14.15 -9.50 6.21
N VAL A 164 -13.88 -9.76 4.92
CA VAL A 164 -13.85 -11.11 4.36
C VAL A 164 -12.68 -11.93 4.93
N ASP A 165 -11.52 -11.31 5.20
CA ASP A 165 -10.38 -11.96 5.84
C ASP A 165 -10.75 -12.47 7.26
N LEU A 166 -11.37 -11.62 8.07
CA LEU A 166 -11.87 -11.98 9.41
C LEU A 166 -12.93 -13.10 9.35
N GLU A 167 -13.86 -13.03 8.41
CA GLU A 167 -14.81 -14.14 8.18
C GLU A 167 -14.09 -15.44 7.80
N GLY A 168 -12.99 -15.32 7.05
CA GLY A 168 -12.11 -16.42 6.62
C GLY A 168 -11.35 -17.11 7.75
N GLU A 169 -11.27 -16.53 8.94
CA GLU A 169 -10.73 -17.22 10.14
C GLU A 169 -11.71 -18.27 10.68
N THR A 170 -13.00 -18.13 10.35
CA THR A 170 -14.06 -19.04 10.84
C THR A 170 -14.47 -20.10 9.81
N ARG A 171 -13.99 -20.00 8.56
CA ARG A 171 -14.28 -20.96 7.48
C ARG A 171 -13.18 -20.96 6.43
N VAL A 172 -13.04 -22.08 5.73
CA VAL A 172 -12.13 -22.16 4.57
C VAL A 172 -12.74 -21.39 3.38
N LEU A 173 -11.95 -20.48 2.79
CA LEU A 173 -12.30 -19.78 1.55
C LEU A 173 -11.99 -20.65 0.33
N SER A 174 -12.83 -20.57 -0.71
CA SER A 174 -12.46 -21.08 -2.03
C SER A 174 -11.36 -20.22 -2.67
N LEU A 175 -10.65 -20.75 -3.67
CA LEU A 175 -9.61 -19.99 -4.38
C LEU A 175 -10.14 -18.69 -5.00
N GLU A 176 -11.38 -18.70 -5.52
CA GLU A 176 -12.00 -17.51 -6.11
C GLU A 176 -12.37 -16.47 -5.06
N GLU A 177 -12.88 -16.89 -3.90
CA GLU A 177 -13.11 -16.00 -2.75
C GLU A 177 -11.80 -15.41 -2.23
N LEU A 178 -10.74 -16.23 -2.13
CA LEU A 178 -9.42 -15.79 -1.69
C LEU A 178 -8.84 -14.75 -2.66
N LYS A 179 -8.91 -15.01 -3.98
CA LYS A 179 -8.50 -14.03 -5.01
C LYS A 179 -9.27 -12.72 -4.87
N HIS A 180 -10.59 -12.80 -4.66
CA HIS A 180 -11.42 -11.62 -4.50
C HIS A 180 -11.05 -10.83 -3.24
N MET A 181 -10.86 -11.52 -2.12
CA MET A 181 -10.42 -10.92 -0.86
C MET A 181 -9.05 -10.24 -1.03
N HIS A 182 -8.05 -10.92 -1.59
CA HIS A 182 -6.70 -10.37 -1.79
C HIS A 182 -6.69 -9.13 -2.70
N ARG A 183 -7.50 -9.15 -3.76
CA ARG A 183 -7.71 -7.99 -4.64
C ARG A 183 -8.27 -6.80 -3.88
N GLN A 184 -9.14 -7.02 -2.90
CA GLN A 184 -9.73 -5.95 -2.10
C GLN A 184 -8.80 -5.50 -0.97
N LYS A 185 -8.35 -6.42 -0.10
CA LYS A 185 -7.58 -6.14 1.12
C LYS A 185 -6.27 -5.42 0.80
N SER A 186 -5.51 -5.92 -0.16
CA SER A 186 -4.20 -5.37 -0.50
C SER A 186 -4.15 -4.75 -1.90
N GLY A 187 -4.78 -5.41 -2.87
CA GLY A 187 -4.76 -5.00 -4.28
C GLY A 187 -5.33 -3.60 -4.51
N ALA A 188 -6.46 -3.26 -3.86
CA ALA A 188 -7.15 -1.99 -4.08
C ALA A 188 -6.27 -0.76 -3.80
N LEU A 189 -5.45 -0.80 -2.74
CA LEU A 189 -4.52 0.29 -2.44
C LEU A 189 -3.31 0.34 -3.37
N ILE A 190 -2.87 -0.81 -3.88
CA ILE A 190 -1.82 -0.90 -4.90
C ILE A 190 -2.33 -0.29 -6.21
N GLU A 191 -3.53 -0.68 -6.65
CA GLU A 191 -4.19 -0.08 -7.82
C GLU A 191 -4.36 1.43 -7.64
N ALA A 192 -4.87 1.89 -6.49
CA ALA A 192 -5.05 3.32 -6.22
C ALA A 192 -3.74 4.12 -6.25
N SER A 193 -2.61 3.53 -5.82
CA SER A 193 -1.30 4.19 -5.86
C SER A 193 -0.86 4.56 -7.29
N ILE A 194 -1.32 3.80 -8.27
CA ILE A 194 -1.05 4.01 -9.70
C ILE A 194 -2.15 4.90 -10.31
N ASP A 195 -3.41 4.56 -10.07
CA ASP A 195 -4.57 5.19 -10.70
C ASP A 195 -4.74 6.67 -10.33
N MET A 196 -4.36 7.05 -9.10
CA MET A 196 -4.35 8.45 -8.69
C MET A 196 -3.36 9.25 -9.55
N VAL A 197 -2.12 8.77 -9.69
CA VAL A 197 -1.14 9.49 -10.51
C VAL A 197 -1.54 9.50 -11.99
N ALA A 198 -2.10 8.40 -12.49
CA ALA A 198 -2.62 8.30 -13.86
C ALA A 198 -3.78 9.26 -14.15
N ALA A 199 -4.52 9.72 -13.12
CA ALA A 199 -5.59 10.70 -13.28
C ALA A 199 -5.09 12.07 -13.79
N ALA A 200 -3.81 12.39 -13.56
CA ALA A 200 -3.16 13.61 -14.03
C ALA A 200 -2.60 13.51 -15.47
N ALA A 201 -2.69 12.33 -16.10
CA ALA A 201 -2.18 12.09 -17.45
C ALA A 201 -3.30 11.83 -18.47
N GLU A 202 -2.88 11.69 -19.74
CA GLU A 202 -3.76 11.37 -20.85
C GLU A 202 -4.51 10.05 -20.61
N PRO A 203 -5.83 9.99 -20.91
CA PRO A 203 -6.63 8.79 -20.68
C PRO A 203 -6.12 7.53 -21.37
N THR A 204 -5.37 7.68 -22.47
CA THR A 204 -4.91 6.55 -23.30
C THR A 204 -3.99 5.56 -22.57
N PHE A 205 -3.36 5.97 -21.45
CA PHE A 205 -2.47 5.11 -20.68
C PHE A 205 -3.18 4.37 -19.53
N ARG A 206 -4.39 4.82 -19.16
CA ARG A 206 -5.07 4.38 -17.92
C ARG A 206 -5.39 2.89 -17.94
N GLU A 207 -5.86 2.35 -19.07
CA GLU A 207 -6.23 0.94 -19.17
C GLU A 207 -5.03 0.01 -18.92
N CYS A 208 -3.86 0.32 -19.50
CA CYS A 208 -2.64 -0.47 -19.27
C CYS A 208 -2.19 -0.38 -17.80
N LEU A 209 -2.24 0.81 -17.21
CA LEU A 209 -1.86 1.03 -15.81
C LEU A 209 -2.82 0.34 -14.82
N GLN A 210 -4.11 0.34 -15.11
CA GLN A 210 -5.12 -0.39 -14.33
C GLN A 210 -4.92 -1.90 -14.40
N GLY A 211 -4.72 -2.43 -15.61
CA GLY A 211 -4.38 -3.84 -15.79
C GLY A 211 -3.08 -4.21 -15.05
N PHE A 212 -2.06 -3.35 -15.12
CA PHE A 212 -0.81 -3.55 -14.40
C PHE A 212 -1.05 -3.60 -12.89
N GLY A 213 -1.72 -2.59 -12.31
CA GLY A 213 -2.04 -2.50 -10.89
C GLY A 213 -2.81 -3.71 -10.36
N HIS A 214 -3.77 -4.20 -11.14
CA HIS A 214 -4.58 -5.35 -10.81
C HIS A 214 -3.76 -6.63 -10.59
N HIS A 215 -2.93 -6.95 -11.57
CA HIS A 215 -2.15 -8.19 -11.57
C HIS A 215 -0.96 -8.10 -10.60
N ILE A 216 -0.29 -6.95 -10.50
CA ILE A 216 0.81 -6.79 -9.54
C ILE A 216 0.31 -6.78 -8.09
N GLY A 217 -0.90 -6.27 -7.85
CA GLY A 217 -1.55 -6.29 -6.53
C GLY A 217 -1.83 -7.71 -6.05
N LEU A 218 -2.34 -8.59 -6.93
CA LEU A 218 -2.54 -10.00 -6.58
C LEU A 218 -1.21 -10.73 -6.39
N ALA A 219 -0.24 -10.54 -7.28
CA ALA A 219 1.09 -11.13 -7.15
C ALA A 219 1.80 -10.71 -5.85
N PHE A 220 1.60 -9.46 -5.41
CA PHE A 220 2.13 -8.95 -4.13
C PHE A 220 1.62 -9.77 -2.95
N GLN A 221 0.33 -10.08 -2.92
CA GLN A 221 -0.28 -10.81 -1.81
C GLN A 221 0.06 -12.30 -1.85
N ILE A 222 0.11 -12.93 -3.02
CA ILE A 222 0.60 -14.32 -3.13
C ILE A 222 2.05 -14.41 -2.64
N ARG A 223 2.86 -13.38 -2.90
CA ARG A 223 4.22 -13.31 -2.37
C ARG A 223 4.25 -13.18 -0.84
N ASP A 224 3.34 -12.42 -0.23
CA ASP A 224 3.23 -12.36 1.24
C ASP A 224 2.86 -13.73 1.82
N ASP A 225 1.88 -14.43 1.24
CA ASP A 225 1.50 -15.79 1.66
C ASP A 225 2.67 -16.79 1.55
N ILE A 226 3.51 -16.67 0.51
CA ILE A 226 4.72 -17.49 0.33
C ILE A 226 5.78 -17.15 1.38
N LEU A 227 5.99 -15.85 1.66
CA LEU A 227 6.96 -15.39 2.65
C LEU A 227 6.57 -15.79 4.07
N ASP A 228 5.28 -15.85 4.40
CA ASP A 228 4.81 -16.31 5.72
C ASP A 228 5.27 -17.74 6.04
N VAL A 229 5.36 -18.59 5.01
CA VAL A 229 5.78 -19.99 5.13
C VAL A 229 7.30 -20.15 5.03
N GLN A 230 7.97 -19.39 4.15
CA GLN A 230 9.41 -19.55 3.88
C GLN A 230 10.33 -18.66 4.74
N GLY A 231 9.83 -17.50 5.19
CA GLY A 231 10.62 -16.47 5.86
C GLY A 231 10.92 -16.82 7.31
N THR A 232 12.03 -16.28 7.82
CA THR A 232 12.34 -16.36 9.25
C THR A 232 11.60 -15.26 10.03
N THR A 233 11.30 -15.49 11.33
CA THR A 233 10.69 -14.48 12.20
C THR A 233 11.46 -13.15 12.21
N GLU A 234 12.79 -13.21 12.15
CA GLU A 234 13.66 -12.02 12.09
C GLU A 234 13.50 -11.24 10.78
N GLU A 235 13.30 -11.93 9.65
CA GLU A 235 13.07 -11.31 8.35
C GLU A 235 11.66 -10.70 8.27
N LEU A 236 10.63 -11.45 8.69
CA LEU A 236 9.23 -11.06 8.57
C LEU A 236 8.81 -9.98 9.58
N GLY A 237 9.47 -9.92 10.74
CA GLY A 237 9.10 -9.01 11.83
C GLY A 237 7.81 -9.41 12.56
N LYS A 238 7.27 -10.60 12.25
CA LYS A 238 6.14 -11.30 12.91
C LYS A 238 6.47 -12.81 13.01
N PRO A 239 5.81 -13.59 13.90
CA PRO A 239 6.05 -15.03 14.00
C PRO A 239 5.82 -15.75 12.65
N GLN A 240 6.74 -16.63 12.25
CA GLN A 240 6.57 -17.48 11.07
C GLN A 240 5.34 -18.39 11.24
N GLY A 241 4.49 -18.48 10.22
CA GLY A 241 3.31 -19.33 10.24
C GLY A 241 2.11 -18.75 11.00
N SER A 242 2.11 -17.44 11.29
CA SER A 242 0.97 -16.76 11.94
C SER A 242 -0.35 -17.04 11.22
N ASP A 243 -0.31 -17.17 9.89
CA ASP A 243 -1.51 -17.40 9.08
C ASP A 243 -2.07 -18.81 9.33
N THR A 244 -1.20 -19.79 9.60
CA THR A 244 -1.62 -21.16 9.96
C THR A 244 -2.20 -21.19 11.37
N ASP A 245 -1.58 -20.49 12.31
CA ASP A 245 -2.03 -20.42 13.71
C ASP A 245 -3.41 -19.74 13.82
N ASN A 246 -3.70 -18.78 12.94
CA ASN A 246 -4.97 -18.06 12.86
C ASN A 246 -6.01 -18.72 11.92
N ASN A 247 -5.77 -19.93 11.44
CA ASN A 247 -6.63 -20.65 10.48
C ASN A 247 -6.96 -19.85 9.20
N LYS A 248 -6.09 -18.92 8.78
CA LYS A 248 -6.32 -18.10 7.59
C LYS A 248 -6.18 -18.94 6.31
N SER A 249 -7.07 -18.71 5.35
CA SER A 249 -6.95 -19.29 4.01
C SER A 249 -5.90 -18.51 3.23
N THR A 250 -4.89 -19.20 2.69
CA THR A 250 -3.80 -18.59 1.91
C THR A 250 -3.60 -19.34 0.60
N PHE A 251 -2.90 -18.74 -0.35
CA PHE A 251 -2.58 -19.43 -1.61
C PHE A 251 -1.77 -20.70 -1.35
N VAL A 252 -0.84 -20.65 -0.37
CA VAL A 252 -0.02 -21.80 -0.01
C VAL A 252 -0.86 -22.89 0.65
N SER A 253 -1.81 -22.55 1.53
CA SER A 253 -2.64 -23.56 2.19
C SER A 253 -3.66 -24.22 1.24
N LEU A 254 -4.17 -23.49 0.24
CA LEU A 254 -5.12 -24.03 -0.74
C LEU A 254 -4.47 -24.80 -1.89
N LEU A 255 -3.31 -24.35 -2.39
CA LEU A 255 -2.69 -24.89 -3.61
C LEU A 255 -1.39 -25.65 -3.36
N GLY A 256 -0.76 -25.43 -2.21
CA GLY A 256 0.62 -25.81 -1.96
C GLY A 256 1.62 -24.80 -2.54
N LEU A 257 2.83 -24.81 -1.99
CA LEU A 257 3.87 -23.81 -2.25
C LEU A 257 4.26 -23.68 -3.72
N ASN A 258 4.45 -24.80 -4.42
CA ASN A 258 4.87 -24.77 -5.83
C ASN A 258 3.79 -24.14 -6.72
N ALA A 259 2.53 -24.54 -6.54
CA ALA A 259 1.43 -23.98 -7.33
C ALA A 259 1.17 -22.51 -6.98
N ALA A 260 1.38 -22.09 -5.72
CA ALA A 260 1.34 -20.67 -5.36
C ALA A 260 2.42 -19.86 -6.09
N HIS A 261 3.64 -20.39 -6.22
CA HIS A 261 4.69 -19.78 -7.05
C HIS A 261 4.28 -19.66 -8.52
N ASP A 262 3.70 -20.71 -9.10
CA ASP A 262 3.26 -20.70 -10.50
C ASP A 262 2.21 -19.60 -10.74
N VAL A 263 1.18 -19.53 -9.90
CA VAL A 263 0.13 -18.48 -10.01
C VAL A 263 0.72 -17.08 -9.81
N MET A 264 1.64 -16.89 -8.85
CA MET A 264 2.33 -15.61 -8.66
C MET A 264 3.10 -15.18 -9.92
N HIS A 265 3.79 -16.13 -10.57
CA HIS A 265 4.54 -15.86 -11.80
C HIS A 265 3.63 -15.58 -13.00
N GLU A 266 2.48 -16.25 -13.10
CA GLU A 266 1.45 -15.96 -14.12
C GLU A 266 0.91 -14.53 -13.97
N GLU A 267 0.50 -14.14 -12.76
CA GLU A 267 0.02 -12.78 -12.47
C GLU A 267 1.10 -11.72 -12.76
N LEU A 268 2.35 -11.98 -12.35
CA LEU A 268 3.48 -11.09 -12.66
C LEU A 268 3.69 -10.96 -14.18
N GLN A 269 3.57 -12.04 -14.93
CA GLN A 269 3.75 -12.00 -16.39
C GLN A 269 2.66 -11.16 -17.04
N VAL A 270 1.40 -11.33 -16.64
CA VAL A 270 0.31 -10.49 -17.16
C VAL A 270 0.51 -9.02 -16.81
N ALA A 271 1.00 -8.70 -15.60
CA ALA A 271 1.38 -7.34 -15.25
C ALA A 271 2.47 -6.78 -16.18
N LYS A 272 3.51 -7.57 -16.46
CA LYS A 272 4.60 -7.18 -17.38
C LYS A 272 4.11 -6.97 -18.82
N ASP A 273 3.17 -7.77 -19.29
CA ASP A 273 2.56 -7.59 -20.62
C ASP A 273 1.83 -6.24 -20.74
N GLN A 274 1.23 -5.73 -19.66
CA GLN A 274 0.63 -4.39 -19.65
C GLN A 274 1.69 -3.28 -19.73
N LEU A 275 2.85 -3.48 -19.10
CA LEU A 275 3.98 -2.56 -19.22
C LEU A 275 4.57 -2.57 -20.64
N ASP A 276 4.64 -3.73 -21.29
CA ASP A 276 5.07 -3.85 -22.69
C ASP A 276 4.13 -3.06 -23.63
N ARG A 277 2.81 -3.12 -23.38
CA ARG A 277 1.82 -2.31 -24.12
C ARG A 277 2.01 -0.81 -23.88
N LEU A 278 2.26 -0.42 -22.63
CA LEU A 278 2.50 0.98 -22.28
C LEU A 278 3.80 1.51 -22.93
N GLU A 279 4.84 0.68 -23.00
CA GLU A 279 6.10 0.98 -23.69
C GLU A 279 5.91 1.10 -25.21
N ALA A 280 5.04 0.27 -25.81
CA ALA A 280 4.64 0.40 -27.21
C ALA A 280 3.89 1.70 -27.51
N LEU A 281 3.29 2.35 -26.50
CA LEU A 281 2.71 3.70 -26.57
C LEU A 281 3.74 4.82 -26.31
N GLY A 282 5.03 4.49 -26.27
CA GLY A 282 6.14 5.44 -26.15
C GLY A 282 6.47 5.89 -24.73
N GLN A 283 5.90 5.25 -23.71
CA GLN A 283 6.20 5.55 -22.31
C GLN A 283 7.42 4.76 -21.80
N THR A 284 8.11 5.28 -20.77
CA THR A 284 9.27 4.61 -20.17
C THR A 284 8.87 3.86 -18.91
N VAL A 285 8.86 2.53 -18.94
CA VAL A 285 8.32 1.70 -17.83
C VAL A 285 9.37 1.15 -16.87
N GLU A 286 10.61 1.67 -16.90
CA GLU A 286 11.75 1.18 -16.10
C GLU A 286 11.40 1.07 -14.61
N GLY A 287 10.84 2.14 -14.02
CA GLY A 287 10.50 2.17 -12.60
C GLY A 287 9.42 1.17 -12.22
N LEU A 288 8.37 1.02 -13.05
CA LEU A 288 7.30 0.06 -12.79
C LEU A 288 7.81 -1.37 -12.84
N ARG A 289 8.68 -1.71 -13.82
CA ARG A 289 9.34 -3.02 -13.88
C ARG A 289 10.22 -3.26 -12.66
N TRP A 290 11.00 -2.26 -12.24
CA TRP A 290 11.84 -2.37 -11.05
C TRP A 290 11.02 -2.67 -9.80
N VAL A 291 9.89 -1.96 -9.59
CA VAL A 291 9.03 -2.19 -8.43
C VAL A 291 8.40 -3.59 -8.50
N SER A 292 7.97 -4.05 -9.68
CA SER A 292 7.46 -5.41 -9.85
C SER A 292 8.49 -6.47 -9.48
N ASP A 293 9.73 -6.33 -9.96
CA ASP A 293 10.79 -7.28 -9.62
C ASP A 293 11.16 -7.20 -8.13
N TYR A 294 11.17 -6.00 -7.54
CA TYR A 294 11.38 -5.82 -6.10
C TYR A 294 10.31 -6.53 -5.26
N ILE A 295 9.04 -6.40 -5.62
CA ILE A 295 7.92 -7.06 -4.94
C ILE A 295 8.12 -8.56 -4.87
N ILE A 296 8.59 -9.18 -5.96
CA ILE A 296 8.70 -10.63 -6.09
C ILE A 296 10.01 -11.18 -5.50
N HIS A 297 11.06 -10.38 -5.37
CA HIS A 297 12.36 -10.84 -4.82
C HIS A 297 12.60 -10.41 -3.37
N ARG A 298 11.72 -9.60 -2.77
CA ARG A 298 11.85 -9.17 -1.38
C ARG A 298 11.86 -10.35 -0.41
N ARG A 299 12.61 -10.22 0.68
CA ARG A 299 12.71 -11.23 1.75
C ARG A 299 11.82 -10.93 2.94
N ASN A 300 11.21 -9.76 2.96
CA ASN A 300 10.32 -9.31 4.01
C ASN A 300 9.20 -8.47 3.45
#